data_AF-A0A1G0FJ14-F1
#
_entry.id   AF-A0A1G0FJ14-F1
#
_cell.length_a   1.000
_cell.length_b   1.000
_cell.length_c   1.000
_cell.angle_alpha   90.00
_cell.angle_beta   90.00
_cell.angle_gamma   90.00
#
_symmetry.space_group_name_H-M   'P 1'
#
loop_
_entity.id
_entity.type
_entity.pdbx_description
1 polymer ?
#
loop_
_entity_poly.entity_id
_entity_poly.type
_entity_poly.pdbx_seq_one_letter_code
_entity_poly.pdbx_strand_id
1 'polypeptide(L)'
;MSYLARGTTILVVAVVALLMFRFVITQRSIESIGLIESDNSVSWASLEPVLGASGRCVECHTDVDLEWSRSAHLVQSCEACHGAGGPHISEGAILGAAKEECIACHAAIPARPEDFPQVELTEHHPETDCTTCHNPHSPAAAFPDVQHRIEGRQDCLACHGEPDIGRLPPNHLDRAVETCLGCHKPGEGVEP
;
A
#
# COMPACT_ATOMS: atom_id res chain seq x y z
N MET A 1 20.70 64.37 6.56
CA MET A 1 20.13 63.07 6.98
C MET A 1 21.25 62.18 7.49
N SER A 2 21.11 61.64 8.71
CA SER A 2 22.08 60.70 9.30
C SER A 2 22.04 59.34 8.58
N TYR A 3 23.12 58.55 8.71
CA TYR A 3 23.18 57.19 8.17
C TYR A 3 22.04 56.30 8.67
N LEU A 4 21.62 56.50 9.93
CA LEU A 4 20.46 55.83 10.53
C LEU A 4 19.17 56.17 9.78
N ALA A 5 18.92 57.45 9.51
CA ALA A 5 17.71 57.87 8.78
C ALA A 5 17.64 57.26 7.37
N ARG A 6 18.78 57.19 6.66
CA ARG A 6 18.85 56.55 5.34
C ARG A 6 18.59 55.04 5.40
N GLY A 7 19.20 54.36 6.38
CA GLY A 7 18.99 52.92 6.60
C GLY A 7 17.54 52.58 6.93
N THR A 8 16.91 53.37 7.81
CA THR A 8 15.49 53.19 8.16
C THR A 8 14.58 53.42 6.95
N THR A 9 14.83 54.44 6.14
CA THR A 9 14.04 54.68 4.92
C THR A 9 14.14 53.53 3.93
N ILE A 10 15.34 52.98 3.69
CA ILE A 10 15.53 51.83 2.80
C ILE A 10 14.80 50.60 3.31
N LEU A 11 14.91 50.30 4.61
CA LEU A 11 14.23 49.16 5.22
C LEU A 11 12.71 49.27 5.09
N VAL A 12 12.13 50.44 5.40
CA VAL A 12 10.68 50.68 5.28
C VAL A 12 10.23 50.51 3.83
N VAL A 13 10.96 51.06 2.86
CA VAL A 13 10.64 50.90 1.44
C VAL A 13 10.71 49.43 1.02
N ALA A 14 11.72 48.68 1.47
CA ALA A 14 11.85 47.25 1.15
C ALA A 14 10.71 46.42 1.76
N VAL A 15 10.33 46.68 3.01
CA VAL A 15 9.20 45.99 3.67
C VAL A 15 7.88 46.33 2.96
N VAL A 16 7.63 47.60 2.66
CA VAL A 16 6.44 48.02 1.92
C VAL A 16 6.40 47.38 0.52
N ALA A 17 7.53 47.35 -0.19
CA ALA A 17 7.62 46.68 -1.49
C ALA A 17 7.32 45.19 -1.39
N LEU A 18 7.83 44.50 -0.36
CA LEU A 18 7.56 43.07 -0.13
C LEU A 18 6.09 42.81 0.24
N LEU A 19 5.49 43.67 1.08
CA LEU A 19 4.07 43.58 1.43
C LEU A 19 3.17 43.85 0.22
N MET A 20 3.50 44.86 -0.60
CA MET A 20 2.78 45.14 -1.85
C MET A 20 2.92 44.00 -2.86
N PHE A 21 4.13 43.43 -3.01
CA PHE A 21 4.39 42.27 -3.86
C PHE A 21 3.58 41.05 -3.40
N ARG A 22 3.59 40.76 -2.10
CA ARG A 22 2.76 39.71 -1.50
C ARG A 22 1.28 39.97 -1.75
N PHE A 23 0.80 41.19 -1.50
CA PHE A 23 -0.60 41.55 -1.71
C PHE A 23 -0.99 41.29 -3.18
N VAL A 24 -0.25 41.83 -4.15
CA VAL A 24 -0.54 41.63 -5.59
C VAL A 24 -0.56 40.15 -5.98
N ILE A 25 0.39 39.34 -5.49
CA ILE A 25 0.46 37.90 -5.80
C ILE A 25 -0.68 37.13 -5.13
N THR A 26 -1.07 37.50 -3.90
CA THR A 26 -2.19 36.84 -3.20
C THR A 26 -3.58 37.26 -3.70
N GLN A 27 -3.70 38.42 -4.35
CA GLN A 27 -4.97 38.89 -4.92
C GLN A 27 -5.20 38.34 -6.33
N ARG A 28 -4.17 37.84 -7.01
CA ARG A 28 -4.33 37.17 -8.31
C ARG A 28 -4.30 35.67 -8.09
N SER A 29 -5.37 35.02 -8.53
CA SER A 29 -5.41 33.60 -8.79
C SER A 29 -4.39 33.30 -9.89
N ILE A 30 -3.12 33.15 -9.51
CA ILE A 30 -2.14 32.57 -10.43
C ILE A 30 -2.53 31.10 -10.49
N GLU A 31 -3.38 30.75 -11.46
CA GLU A 31 -3.88 29.39 -11.71
C GLU A 31 -2.76 28.34 -11.72
N SER A 32 -1.52 28.76 -11.99
CA SER A 32 -0.34 27.91 -12.01
C SER A 32 0.29 27.56 -10.66
N ILE A 33 -0.11 28.16 -9.53
CA ILE A 33 0.56 27.94 -8.22
C ILE A 33 -0.37 27.36 -7.14
N GLY A 34 -1.70 27.28 -7.37
CA GLY A 34 -2.60 26.51 -6.49
C GLY A 34 -2.67 26.97 -5.02
N LEU A 35 -2.33 28.23 -4.73
CA LEU A 35 -2.25 28.77 -3.36
C LEU A 35 -3.57 29.34 -2.81
N ILE A 36 -4.67 29.26 -3.57
CA ILE A 36 -6.00 29.74 -3.16
C ILE A 36 -7.02 28.60 -3.29
N GLU A 37 -7.53 28.14 -2.15
CA GLU A 37 -8.46 27.00 -1.99
C GLU A 37 -9.84 27.22 -2.67
N SER A 38 -10.24 28.48 -2.91
CA SER A 38 -11.51 28.77 -3.58
C SER A 38 -11.47 28.58 -5.09
N ASP A 39 -10.33 28.78 -5.74
CA ASP A 39 -10.23 28.74 -7.21
C ASP A 39 -9.95 27.33 -7.75
N ASN A 40 -9.42 26.44 -6.91
CA ASN A 40 -9.23 25.03 -7.23
C ASN A 40 -10.40 24.14 -6.76
N SER A 41 -11.18 24.54 -5.76
CA SER A 41 -12.27 23.70 -5.24
C SER A 41 -13.36 23.42 -6.27
N VAL A 42 -13.74 24.41 -7.09
CA VAL A 42 -14.71 24.20 -8.18
C VAL A 42 -14.13 23.33 -9.29
N SER A 43 -12.86 23.51 -9.65
CA SER A 43 -12.23 22.69 -10.69
C SER A 43 -12.02 21.24 -10.23
N TRP A 44 -11.61 21.03 -8.97
CA TRP A 44 -11.50 19.71 -8.36
C TRP A 44 -12.86 19.05 -8.16
N ALA A 45 -13.88 19.79 -7.74
CA ALA A 45 -15.26 19.29 -7.62
C ALA A 45 -15.91 19.01 -8.97
N SER A 46 -15.42 19.62 -10.06
CA SER A 46 -15.86 19.35 -11.43
C SER A 46 -15.19 18.12 -12.05
N LEU A 47 -14.13 17.58 -11.44
CA LEU A 47 -13.59 16.29 -11.84
C LEU A 47 -14.62 15.23 -11.47
N GLU A 48 -15.03 14.43 -12.46
CA GLU A 48 -15.81 13.23 -12.16
C GLU A 48 -14.96 12.33 -11.27
N PRO A 49 -15.42 11.95 -10.07
CA PRO A 49 -14.71 10.96 -9.27
C PRO A 49 -14.65 9.67 -10.09
N VAL A 50 -13.46 9.35 -10.56
CA VAL A 50 -13.16 8.07 -11.21
C VAL A 50 -13.07 6.94 -10.18
N LEU A 51 -13.26 7.30 -8.90
CA LEU A 51 -13.31 6.38 -7.77
C LEU A 51 -14.62 5.60 -7.81
N GLY A 52 -14.54 4.35 -8.27
CA GLY A 52 -15.60 3.40 -8.06
C GLY A 52 -15.54 3.00 -6.59
N ALA A 53 -16.37 3.62 -5.74
CA ALA A 53 -16.55 3.15 -4.37
C ALA A 53 -16.61 1.61 -4.38
N SER A 54 -15.93 0.93 -3.44
CA SER A 54 -15.69 -0.52 -3.43
C SER A 54 -16.90 -1.38 -3.83
N GLY A 55 -18.11 -0.91 -3.53
CA GLY A 55 -19.38 -1.48 -4.00
C GLY A 55 -19.51 -1.73 -5.51
N ARG A 56 -18.85 -0.98 -6.40
CA ARG A 56 -18.89 -1.25 -7.85
C ARG A 56 -17.95 -2.38 -8.27
N CYS A 57 -16.85 -2.56 -7.56
CA CYS A 57 -15.88 -3.61 -7.85
C CYS A 57 -16.50 -5.00 -7.58
N VAL A 58 -17.28 -5.12 -6.50
CA VAL A 58 -17.85 -6.39 -6.03
C VAL A 58 -19.01 -6.90 -6.89
N GLU A 59 -19.59 -6.06 -7.75
CA GLU A 59 -20.58 -6.48 -8.77
C GLU A 59 -19.99 -7.50 -9.75
N CYS A 60 -18.67 -7.43 -10.00
CA CYS A 60 -17.95 -8.36 -10.87
C CYS A 60 -16.95 -9.26 -10.12
N HIS A 61 -16.35 -8.78 -9.01
CA HIS A 61 -15.32 -9.49 -8.24
C HIS A 61 -15.83 -10.02 -6.89
N THR A 62 -16.98 -10.69 -6.90
CA THR A 62 -17.62 -11.18 -5.67
C THR A 62 -16.81 -12.26 -4.96
N ASP A 63 -16.04 -13.05 -5.71
CA ASP A 63 -15.14 -14.08 -5.18
C ASP A 63 -13.98 -13.47 -4.38
N VAL A 64 -13.39 -12.39 -4.88
CA VAL A 64 -12.33 -11.65 -4.18
C VAL A 64 -12.86 -10.94 -2.94
N ASP A 65 -14.05 -10.32 -3.04
CA ASP A 65 -14.70 -9.65 -1.90
C ASP A 65 -14.95 -10.59 -0.73
N LEU A 66 -15.31 -11.85 -1.01
CA LEU A 66 -15.57 -12.85 0.02
C LEU A 66 -14.34 -13.15 0.88
N GLU A 67 -13.14 -13.06 0.28
CA GLU A 67 -11.87 -13.21 0.98
C GLU A 67 -11.48 -11.91 1.71
N TRP A 68 -11.51 -10.79 0.98
CA TRP A 68 -11.10 -9.47 1.47
C TRP A 68 -11.95 -8.96 2.65
N SER A 69 -13.27 -9.12 2.57
CA SER A 69 -14.22 -8.65 3.62
C SER A 69 -14.03 -9.35 4.97
N ARG A 70 -13.30 -10.47 5.00
CA ARG A 70 -12.97 -11.24 6.22
C ARG A 70 -11.51 -11.07 6.67
N SER A 71 -10.74 -10.28 5.94
CA SER A 71 -9.31 -10.10 6.17
C SER A 71 -9.02 -8.91 7.08
N ALA A 72 -7.76 -8.77 7.50
CA ALA A 72 -7.29 -7.57 8.22
C ALA A 72 -7.37 -6.28 7.35
N HIS A 73 -7.50 -6.40 6.03
CA HIS A 73 -7.59 -5.28 5.10
C HIS A 73 -9.03 -4.82 4.81
N LEU A 74 -10.05 -5.37 5.48
CA LEU A 74 -11.48 -5.08 5.23
C LEU A 74 -11.87 -3.59 5.33
N VAL A 75 -11.04 -2.77 5.99
CA VAL A 75 -11.27 -1.32 6.14
C VAL A 75 -10.68 -0.49 5.00
N GLN A 76 -9.82 -1.08 4.16
CA GLN A 76 -9.17 -0.40 3.05
C GLN A 76 -9.97 -0.57 1.75
N SER A 77 -10.25 0.52 1.03
CA SER A 77 -10.91 0.38 -0.27
C SER A 77 -10.03 -0.38 -1.28
N CYS A 78 -10.64 -1.06 -2.26
CA CYS A 78 -9.92 -1.73 -3.34
C CYS A 78 -8.94 -0.78 -4.04
N GLU A 79 -9.36 0.47 -4.20
CA GLU A 79 -8.63 1.53 -4.88
C GLU A 79 -7.41 2.03 -4.10
N ALA A 80 -7.34 1.75 -2.79
CA ALA A 80 -6.16 2.09 -1.98
C ALA A 80 -4.90 1.33 -2.46
N CYS A 81 -5.08 0.18 -3.13
CA CYS A 81 -4.01 -0.61 -3.73
C CYS A 81 -4.11 -0.66 -5.27
N HIS A 82 -5.33 -0.80 -5.82
CA HIS A 82 -5.54 -0.95 -7.26
C HIS A 82 -5.63 0.38 -8.04
N GLY A 83 -5.64 1.53 -7.35
CA GLY A 83 -5.86 2.83 -7.96
C GLY A 83 -7.29 3.03 -8.46
N ALA A 84 -7.52 4.12 -9.20
CA ALA A 84 -8.85 4.45 -9.69
C ALA A 84 -9.34 3.45 -10.75
N GLY A 85 -10.54 2.91 -10.56
CA GLY A 85 -11.10 1.85 -11.42
C GLY A 85 -11.59 2.29 -12.80
N GLY A 86 -11.53 3.57 -13.17
CA GLY A 86 -12.10 4.07 -14.43
C GLY A 86 -11.57 3.39 -15.70
N PRO A 87 -10.24 3.35 -15.91
CA PRO A 87 -9.66 2.68 -17.07
C PRO A 87 -9.82 1.15 -17.04
N HIS A 88 -10.11 0.55 -15.88
CA HIS A 88 -10.10 -0.90 -15.68
C HIS A 88 -10.96 -1.67 -16.67
N ILE A 89 -12.16 -1.15 -16.99
CA ILE A 89 -13.12 -1.84 -17.85
C ILE A 89 -12.65 -1.86 -19.32
N SER A 90 -11.98 -0.80 -19.78
CA SER A 90 -11.56 -0.65 -21.17
C SER A 90 -10.11 -1.07 -21.42
N GLU A 91 -9.24 -0.94 -20.42
CA GLU A 91 -7.78 -1.07 -20.56
C GLU A 91 -7.21 -2.20 -19.68
N GLY A 92 -8.03 -2.80 -18.81
CA GLY A 92 -7.60 -3.78 -17.81
C GLY A 92 -7.09 -3.11 -16.52
N ALA A 93 -6.96 -3.91 -15.46
CA ALA A 93 -6.36 -3.43 -14.21
C ALA A 93 -4.90 -3.04 -14.43
N ILE A 94 -4.56 -1.78 -14.11
CA ILE A 94 -3.17 -1.34 -14.04
C ILE A 94 -2.80 -1.36 -12.55
N LEU A 95 -2.07 -2.39 -12.13
CA LEU A 95 -1.50 -2.46 -10.79
C LEU A 95 -0.02 -2.03 -10.85
N GLY A 96 0.43 -1.23 -9.88
CA GLY A 96 1.85 -0.99 -9.67
C GLY A 96 2.55 -2.22 -9.07
N ALA A 97 3.83 -2.10 -8.76
CA ALA A 97 4.57 -3.23 -8.20
C ALA A 97 4.28 -3.33 -6.70
N ALA A 98 3.72 -4.47 -6.28
CA ALA A 98 3.12 -4.66 -4.96
C ALA A 98 3.95 -4.15 -3.77
N LYS A 99 5.28 -4.18 -3.88
CA LYS A 99 6.19 -3.60 -2.90
C LYS A 99 5.88 -2.12 -2.64
N GLU A 100 5.67 -1.31 -3.67
CA GLU A 100 5.35 0.12 -3.52
C GLU A 100 4.01 0.35 -2.84
N GLU A 101 2.96 -0.41 -3.18
CA GLU A 101 1.64 -0.27 -2.54
C GLU A 101 1.68 -0.71 -1.07
N CYS A 102 2.39 -1.79 -0.77
CA CYS A 102 2.44 -2.36 0.57
C CYS A 102 3.20 -1.45 1.54
N ILE A 103 4.36 -0.91 1.15
CA ILE A 103 5.25 -0.17 2.07
C ILE A 103 4.73 1.22 2.41
N ALA A 104 3.81 1.79 1.61
CA ALA A 104 3.08 2.99 1.99
C ALA A 104 2.41 2.82 3.36
N CYS A 105 1.90 1.62 3.61
CA CYS A 105 1.21 1.26 4.85
C CYS A 105 2.05 0.39 5.79
N HIS A 106 2.99 -0.42 5.34
CA HIS A 106 3.67 -1.41 6.19
C HIS A 106 5.14 -1.11 6.46
N ALA A 107 5.73 -0.06 5.88
CA ALA A 107 7.08 0.35 6.27
C ALA A 107 7.13 0.69 7.77
N ALA A 108 8.17 0.24 8.44
CA ALA A 108 8.43 0.63 9.81
C ALA A 108 8.74 2.13 9.89
N ILE A 109 7.91 2.87 10.64
CA ILE A 109 8.09 4.30 10.89
C ILE A 109 7.79 4.61 12.37
N PRO A 110 8.58 5.45 13.06
CA PRO A 110 8.40 5.72 14.49
C PRO A 110 7.03 6.29 14.89
N ALA A 111 6.31 6.91 13.95
CA ALA A 111 5.01 7.53 14.19
C ALA A 111 3.83 6.55 14.13
N ARG A 112 4.05 5.31 13.68
CA ARG A 112 3.00 4.31 13.49
C ARG A 112 2.86 3.43 14.75
N PRO A 113 1.63 3.05 15.14
CA PRO A 113 1.41 2.25 16.35
C PRO A 113 2.21 0.94 16.35
N GLU A 114 2.71 0.54 17.52
CA GLU A 114 3.50 -0.69 17.69
C GLU A 114 2.71 -1.97 17.38
N ASP A 115 1.38 -1.92 17.57
CA ASP A 115 0.46 -3.02 17.30
C ASP A 115 0.01 -3.09 15.83
N PHE A 116 0.35 -2.10 15.02
CA PHE A 116 0.14 -2.15 13.58
C PHE A 116 1.28 -2.95 12.91
N PRO A 117 0.99 -3.92 12.02
CA PRO A 117 2.02 -4.72 11.35
C PRO A 117 2.99 -3.84 10.54
N GLN A 118 4.27 -3.86 10.91
CA GLN A 118 5.32 -3.08 10.26
C GLN A 118 6.50 -3.98 9.89
N VAL A 119 7.20 -3.63 8.80
CA VAL A 119 8.37 -4.36 8.31
C VAL A 119 9.53 -3.42 8.05
N GLU A 120 10.73 -3.85 8.46
CA GLU A 120 11.99 -3.24 8.05
C GLU A 120 12.44 -3.86 6.72
N LEU A 121 12.44 -3.06 5.66
CA LEU A 121 12.60 -3.54 4.28
C LEU A 121 13.95 -4.22 4.02
N THR A 122 14.98 -3.87 4.77
CA THR A 122 16.31 -4.46 4.67
C THR A 122 16.43 -5.79 5.41
N GLU A 123 15.53 -6.07 6.35
CA GLU A 123 15.58 -7.25 7.23
C GLU A 123 14.53 -8.29 6.86
N HIS A 124 13.42 -7.87 6.26
CA HIS A 124 12.30 -8.73 5.92
C HIS A 124 12.29 -9.08 4.43
N HIS A 125 13.18 -9.98 4.02
CA HIS A 125 13.28 -10.53 2.66
C HIS A 125 13.39 -9.46 1.54
N PRO A 126 14.47 -8.64 1.52
CA PRO A 126 14.58 -7.45 0.66
C PRO A 126 14.45 -7.71 -0.85
N GLU A 127 14.85 -8.91 -1.29
CA GLU A 127 14.90 -9.34 -2.69
C GLU A 127 13.63 -10.08 -3.15
N THR A 128 12.62 -10.23 -2.28
CA THR A 128 11.40 -10.98 -2.56
C THR A 128 10.20 -10.05 -2.51
N ASP A 129 9.27 -10.20 -3.46
CA ASP A 129 8.02 -9.45 -3.47
C ASP A 129 7.12 -9.91 -2.30
N CYS A 130 6.46 -8.96 -1.63
CA CYS A 130 5.54 -9.19 -0.52
C CYS A 130 4.48 -10.25 -0.85
N THR A 131 4.00 -10.25 -2.10
CA THR A 131 2.94 -11.13 -2.60
C THR A 131 3.35 -12.59 -2.77
N THR A 132 4.66 -12.86 -2.73
CA THR A 132 5.20 -14.22 -2.73
C THR A 132 4.73 -14.98 -1.49
N CYS A 133 4.71 -14.29 -0.35
CA CYS A 133 4.35 -14.87 0.94
C CYS A 133 2.95 -14.45 1.39
N HIS A 134 2.58 -13.18 1.27
CA HIS A 134 1.31 -12.65 1.74
C HIS A 134 0.28 -12.53 0.62
N ASN A 135 -0.96 -12.99 0.84
CA ASN A 135 -2.07 -12.70 -0.07
C ASN A 135 -2.56 -11.25 0.17
N PRO A 136 -2.53 -10.33 -0.81
CA PRO A 136 -3.01 -8.95 -0.63
C PRO A 136 -4.49 -8.84 -0.23
N HIS A 137 -5.31 -9.80 -0.68
CA HIS A 137 -6.74 -9.86 -0.37
C HIS A 137 -7.03 -10.60 0.93
N SER A 138 -6.04 -11.26 1.53
CA SER A 138 -6.16 -11.91 2.82
C SER A 138 -4.79 -12.06 3.46
N PRO A 139 -4.19 -10.96 3.91
CA PRO A 139 -2.83 -11.00 4.44
C PRO A 139 -2.87 -11.76 5.76
N ALA A 140 -2.54 -13.04 5.71
CA ALA A 140 -2.36 -13.84 6.90
C ALA A 140 -1.14 -13.30 7.66
N ALA A 141 -1.33 -13.00 8.95
CA ALA A 141 -0.22 -12.69 9.85
C ALA A 141 0.54 -13.95 10.30
N ALA A 142 -0.03 -15.14 10.09
CA ALA A 142 0.55 -16.42 10.49
C ALA A 142 0.34 -17.50 9.42
N PHE A 143 1.43 -18.09 8.97
CA PHE A 143 1.43 -19.30 8.17
C PHE A 143 1.28 -20.51 9.11
N PRO A 144 0.53 -21.55 8.72
CA PRO A 144 0.34 -22.71 9.59
C PRO A 144 1.64 -23.49 9.75
N ASP A 145 1.91 -23.98 10.95
CA ASP A 145 3.06 -24.85 11.21
C ASP A 145 2.86 -26.24 10.59
N VAL A 146 3.97 -26.89 10.21
CA VAL A 146 3.94 -28.28 9.72
C VAL A 146 3.54 -29.19 10.87
N GLN A 147 2.43 -29.91 10.74
CA GLN A 147 1.83 -30.70 11.84
C GLN A 147 2.57 -32.01 12.15
N HIS A 148 3.66 -32.30 11.45
CA HIS A 148 4.46 -33.51 11.62
C HIS A 148 5.96 -33.21 11.51
N ARG A 149 6.77 -34.10 12.07
CA ARG A 149 8.24 -34.03 11.90
C ARG A 149 8.61 -34.16 10.43
N ILE A 150 9.69 -33.51 10.03
CA ILE A 150 10.19 -33.50 8.64
C ILE A 150 11.53 -34.23 8.48
N GLU A 151 12.10 -34.77 9.55
CA GLU A 151 13.35 -35.54 9.49
C GLU A 151 13.18 -36.79 8.61
N GLY A 152 13.97 -36.85 7.53
CA GLY A 152 13.86 -37.89 6.51
C GLY A 152 12.68 -37.71 5.53
N ARG A 153 11.97 -36.58 5.59
CA ARG A 153 10.84 -36.20 4.72
C ARG A 153 11.00 -34.75 4.22
N GLN A 154 12.18 -34.41 3.72
CA GLN A 154 12.48 -33.06 3.24
C GLN A 154 11.86 -32.73 1.88
N ASP A 155 11.55 -33.75 1.07
CA ASP A 155 10.80 -33.58 -0.16
C ASP A 155 9.29 -33.52 0.14
N CYS A 156 8.80 -32.30 0.42
CA CYS A 156 7.40 -32.07 0.78
C CYS A 156 6.44 -32.55 -0.32
N LEU A 157 6.84 -32.43 -1.59
CA LEU A 157 5.99 -32.73 -2.74
C LEU A 157 5.82 -34.24 -2.97
N ALA A 158 6.68 -35.08 -2.39
CA ALA A 158 6.52 -36.53 -2.43
C ALA A 158 5.17 -37.02 -1.86
N CYS A 159 4.56 -36.24 -0.96
CA CYS A 159 3.22 -36.51 -0.43
C CYS A 159 2.24 -35.35 -0.68
N HIS A 160 2.71 -34.10 -0.63
CA HIS A 160 1.84 -32.93 -0.83
C HIS A 160 1.62 -32.52 -2.29
N GLY A 161 2.36 -33.10 -3.23
CA GLY A 161 2.12 -32.91 -4.66
C GLY A 161 0.96 -33.75 -5.21
N GLU A 162 0.49 -34.74 -4.45
CA GLU A 162 -0.59 -35.64 -4.84
C GLU A 162 -1.91 -35.25 -4.15
N PRO A 163 -2.96 -34.85 -4.90
CA PRO A 163 -4.23 -34.37 -4.35
C PRO A 163 -4.92 -35.34 -3.37
N ASP A 164 -4.68 -36.64 -3.53
CA ASP A 164 -5.29 -37.71 -2.72
C ASP A 164 -4.52 -38.02 -1.42
N ILE A 165 -3.28 -37.54 -1.29
CA ILE A 165 -2.43 -37.77 -0.11
C ILE A 165 -2.31 -36.50 0.72
N GLY A 166 -1.95 -35.38 0.10
CA GLY A 166 -1.60 -34.16 0.81
C GLY A 166 -1.94 -32.91 0.02
N ARG A 167 -3.23 -32.67 -0.27
CA ARG A 167 -3.65 -31.54 -1.09
C ARG A 167 -3.06 -30.20 -0.63
N LEU A 168 -2.31 -29.57 -1.52
CA LEU A 168 -1.89 -28.18 -1.37
C LEU A 168 -3.07 -27.22 -1.58
N PRO A 169 -3.13 -26.11 -0.82
CA PRO A 169 -4.06 -25.03 -1.11
C PRO A 169 -3.86 -24.49 -2.54
N PRO A 170 -4.91 -24.00 -3.21
CA PRO A 170 -4.82 -23.54 -4.61
C PRO A 170 -3.71 -22.51 -4.88
N ASN A 171 -3.38 -21.66 -3.90
CA ASN A 171 -2.32 -20.66 -4.00
C ASN A 171 -0.88 -21.22 -3.85
N HIS A 172 -0.70 -22.54 -3.79
CA HIS A 172 0.60 -23.21 -3.63
C HIS A 172 1.00 -24.13 -4.81
N LEU A 173 0.12 -24.30 -5.81
CA LEU A 173 0.25 -25.35 -6.83
C LEU A 173 1.55 -25.28 -7.66
N ASP A 174 2.13 -24.10 -7.85
CA ASP A 174 3.33 -23.89 -8.66
C ASP A 174 4.57 -23.51 -7.84
N ARG A 175 4.53 -23.72 -6.50
CA ARG A 175 5.66 -23.37 -5.63
C ARG A 175 6.72 -24.47 -5.64
N ALA A 176 7.98 -24.07 -5.72
CA ALA A 176 9.11 -24.99 -5.61
C ALA A 176 9.25 -25.53 -4.16
N VAL A 177 9.68 -26.78 -4.00
CA VAL A 177 9.72 -27.48 -2.71
C VAL A 177 10.60 -26.77 -1.66
N GLU A 178 11.61 -26.05 -2.13
CA GLU A 178 12.57 -25.29 -1.32
C GLU A 178 11.92 -24.07 -0.65
N THR A 179 10.78 -23.60 -1.15
CA THR A 179 10.07 -22.44 -0.62
C THR A 179 9.18 -22.78 0.57
N CYS A 180 8.85 -24.06 0.78
CA CYS A 180 7.87 -24.51 1.77
C CYS A 180 8.24 -24.05 3.19
N LEU A 181 9.51 -24.21 3.58
CA LEU A 181 10.00 -23.85 4.90
C LEU A 181 10.26 -22.34 5.08
N GLY A 182 10.14 -21.56 4.01
CA GLY A 182 10.16 -20.09 4.09
C GLY A 182 8.90 -19.53 4.76
N CYS A 183 7.77 -20.24 4.64
CA CYS A 183 6.49 -19.85 5.24
C CYS A 183 6.10 -20.79 6.38
N HIS A 184 6.21 -22.11 6.19
CA HIS A 184 5.79 -23.10 7.18
C HIS A 184 6.94 -23.43 8.13
N LYS A 185 6.76 -23.15 9.43
CA LYS A 185 7.74 -23.56 10.42
C LYS A 185 7.65 -25.07 10.63
N PRO A 186 8.78 -25.79 10.74
CA PRO A 186 8.78 -27.19 11.14
C PRO A 186 8.11 -27.32 12.50
N GLY A 187 7.03 -28.08 12.59
CA GLY A 187 6.51 -28.48 13.90
C GLY A 187 7.38 -29.58 14.51
N GLU A 188 7.39 -29.65 15.84
CA GLU A 188 8.06 -30.73 16.58
C GLU A 188 7.35 -32.08 16.38
N GLY A 189 6.18 -32.06 15.74
CA GLY A 189 5.25 -33.18 15.64
C GLY A 189 4.69 -33.54 17.00
N VAL A 190 3.44 -33.99 17.05
CA VAL A 190 2.94 -34.65 18.27
C VAL A 190 3.70 -35.99 18.37
N GLU A 191 4.50 -36.19 19.42
CA GLU A 191 4.97 -37.54 19.75
C GLU A 191 3.77 -38.46 19.95
N PRO A 192 3.74 -39.63 19.26
CA PRO A 192 2.65 -40.58 19.43
C PRO A 192 2.53 -41.05 20.87
#